data_AF-A0A9P6R049-F1
#
_entry.id   AF-A0A9P6R049-F1
#
_cell.length_a   1.000
_cell.length_b   1.000
_cell.length_c   1.000
_cell.angle_alpha   90.00
_cell.angle_beta   90.00
_cell.angle_gamma   90.00
#
_symmetry.space_group_name_H-M   'P 1'
#
loop_
_entity.id
_entity.type
_entity.pdbx_description
1 polymer ?
#
loop_
_entity_poly.entity_id
_entity_poly.type
_entity_poly.pdbx_seq_one_letter_code
_entity_poly.pdbx_strand_id
1 'polypeptide(L)'
;MSVTAPAPASAQKSNYVKKPSQEEKDQTLKEIEANMEKIRPRLNAVREAIASVTGKSESDPRTALRKRLGELRDQQAENKKGKQVKIDQLTALNNSLKKKIADLKAIQDKLPFKTQDAVEAQINKLEKQLESGSLKLVEEKRILAEISSLKKAKKSVDAAQAQQIAIDDDKAAIAALKETIDDQTAKTLSAEYNKIQAQLDEITKSKDEIWKKRNDLFDERTRLQKELDTEYQRKKTVNDEYFNALREYNKHQQEMQVRKREEYQAKKQQELEEKRLAVAKEERELAEIPAFTNEIVTCDSVYKYLLQFSTDEKRIADAAAVAPVDAPAANVRQVDTAANVPAGADKVEEVFFAGKSKKNKGPKEKKVEGNSFKLPLAVLEQLLELKVVVPTSPADLEKTLDALIEKRDGFKANQEKATAENKRKAEERIAKLTISESGEVTEATPEKATEGIDIKKHHVRNKNRQAPKSEDVYLLLLVKLYRFLARRTDSSFNKVVLKRLFMSRVNRPPMSVSRVARNMAGKDGKTAVIVGTVTDDNRFLEVPKLSIACLRITKSAKARVLKAGGEVITFDQLALRAPTGANTVLLRGKKNTREAVKHFGMGPGKHAKPYVQSKGRKFEKARGRRASRGFKA
;
A
#
# COMPACT_ATOMS: atom_id res chain seq x y z
N MET A 1 -62.07 -17.50 -11.77
CA MET A 1 -61.65 -17.02 -10.44
C MET A 1 -60.76 -15.81 -10.63
N SER A 2 -61.01 -14.76 -9.87
CA SER A 2 -60.55 -13.37 -10.05
C SER A 2 -59.06 -13.22 -10.38
N VAL A 3 -58.76 -12.66 -11.56
CA VAL A 3 -57.42 -12.23 -11.96
C VAL A 3 -57.12 -10.91 -11.26
N THR A 4 -56.31 -10.97 -10.20
CA THR A 4 -55.79 -9.77 -9.53
C THR A 4 -54.65 -9.22 -10.38
N ALA A 5 -54.87 -8.07 -11.02
CA ALA A 5 -53.82 -7.33 -11.73
C ALA A 5 -52.73 -6.89 -10.72
N PRO A 6 -51.44 -7.13 -10.97
CA PRO A 6 -50.39 -6.56 -10.15
C PRO A 6 -50.40 -5.03 -10.30
N ALA A 7 -50.48 -4.35 -9.16
CA ALA A 7 -50.50 -2.90 -9.06
C ALA A 7 -49.29 -2.25 -9.76
N PRO A 8 -49.43 -1.06 -10.37
CA PRO A 8 -48.32 -0.35 -10.98
C PRO A 8 -47.27 -0.06 -9.92
N ALA A 9 -46.06 -0.60 -10.12
CA ALA A 9 -44.91 -0.33 -9.27
C ALA A 9 -44.74 1.18 -9.15
N SER A 10 -44.84 1.68 -7.91
CA SER A 10 -44.61 3.08 -7.57
C SER A 10 -43.29 3.54 -8.17
N ALA A 11 -43.32 4.65 -8.90
CA ALA A 11 -42.15 5.28 -9.48
C ALA A 11 -41.17 5.65 -8.35
N GLN A 12 -40.21 4.75 -8.09
CA GLN A 12 -39.11 5.01 -7.18
C GLN A 12 -38.34 6.20 -7.73
N LYS A 13 -38.32 7.29 -6.97
CA LYS A 13 -37.50 8.49 -7.25
C LYS A 13 -36.11 8.01 -7.63
N SER A 14 -35.67 8.31 -8.85
CA SER A 14 -34.35 7.92 -9.31
C SER A 14 -33.30 8.47 -8.34
N ASN A 15 -32.56 7.58 -7.67
CA ASN A 15 -31.40 7.94 -6.85
C ASN A 15 -30.28 8.48 -7.76
N TYR A 16 -30.44 9.70 -8.24
CA TYR A 16 -29.43 10.35 -9.07
C TYR A 16 -28.25 10.75 -8.19
N VAL A 17 -27.18 9.97 -8.25
CA VAL A 17 -25.90 10.31 -7.60
C VAL A 17 -25.21 11.39 -8.45
N LYS A 18 -25.12 12.62 -7.92
CA LYS A 18 -24.44 13.75 -8.58
C LYS A 18 -22.93 13.49 -8.62
N LYS A 19 -22.28 13.81 -9.75
CA LYS A 19 -20.82 13.72 -9.87
C LYS A 19 -20.16 14.74 -8.93
N PRO A 20 -19.18 14.33 -8.10
CA PRO A 20 -18.44 15.27 -7.25
C PRO A 20 -17.70 16.32 -8.06
N SER A 21 -17.75 17.59 -7.62
CA SER A 21 -17.05 18.70 -8.27
C SER A 21 -15.55 18.64 -7.97
N GLN A 22 -14.74 18.64 -9.02
CA GLN A 22 -13.28 18.67 -8.89
C GLN A 22 -12.78 20.08 -8.54
N GLU A 23 -13.47 21.12 -9.00
CA GLU A 23 -13.10 22.52 -8.79
C GLU A 23 -13.24 22.93 -7.32
N GLU A 24 -14.34 22.53 -6.66
CA GLU A 24 -14.57 22.77 -5.23
C GLU A 24 -13.49 22.11 -4.36
N LYS A 25 -13.09 20.87 -4.72
CA LYS A 25 -11.97 20.18 -4.06
C LYS A 25 -10.65 20.94 -4.25
N ASP A 26 -10.38 21.41 -5.45
CA ASP A 26 -9.11 22.08 -5.75
C ASP A 26 -9.04 23.49 -5.11
N GLN A 27 -10.16 24.20 -4.99
CA GLN A 27 -10.25 25.46 -4.23
C GLN A 27 -10.00 25.24 -2.74
N THR A 28 -10.69 24.28 -2.13
CA THR A 28 -10.50 23.96 -0.70
C THR A 28 -9.09 23.45 -0.40
N LEU A 29 -8.48 22.67 -1.29
CA LEU A 29 -7.08 22.25 -1.16
C LEU A 29 -6.09 23.41 -1.24
N LYS A 30 -6.32 24.39 -2.13
CA LYS A 30 -5.48 25.60 -2.21
C LYS A 30 -5.54 26.43 -0.94
N GLU A 31 -6.73 26.59 -0.36
CA GLU A 31 -6.91 27.30 0.92
C GLU A 31 -6.14 26.60 2.05
N ILE A 32 -6.26 25.28 2.15
CA ILE A 32 -5.55 24.48 3.16
C ILE A 32 -4.04 24.57 2.95
N GLU A 33 -3.55 24.47 1.71
CA GLU A 33 -2.13 24.59 1.40
C GLU A 33 -1.57 25.98 1.74
N ALA A 34 -2.33 27.05 1.49
CA ALA A 34 -1.95 28.41 1.88
C ALA A 34 -1.86 28.57 3.41
N ASN A 35 -2.77 27.95 4.17
CA ASN A 35 -2.71 27.96 5.64
C ASN A 35 -1.49 27.19 6.16
N MET A 36 -1.20 26.02 5.57
CA MET A 36 -0.02 25.24 5.92
C MET A 36 1.28 25.99 5.62
N GLU A 37 1.34 26.74 4.52
CA GLU A 37 2.51 27.54 4.14
C GLU A 37 2.76 28.70 5.10
N LYS A 38 1.71 29.26 5.74
CA LYS A 38 1.86 30.25 6.82
C LYS A 38 2.41 29.64 8.12
N ILE A 39 2.06 28.40 8.45
CA ILE A 39 2.43 27.74 9.71
C ILE A 39 3.86 27.16 9.66
N ARG A 40 4.25 26.55 8.54
CA ARG A 40 5.57 25.89 8.35
C ARG A 40 6.79 26.77 8.70
N PRO A 41 6.93 28.02 8.22
CA PRO A 41 8.09 28.84 8.52
C PRO A 41 8.15 29.22 10.01
N ARG A 42 6.99 29.51 10.64
CA ARG A 42 6.91 29.79 12.07
C ARG A 42 7.36 28.59 12.90
N LEU A 43 6.91 27.39 12.55
CA LEU A 43 7.32 26.17 13.22
C LEU A 43 8.82 25.89 13.08
N ASN A 44 9.41 26.18 11.91
CA ASN A 44 10.85 26.03 11.69
C ASN A 44 11.65 27.05 12.51
N ALA A 45 11.23 28.31 12.54
CA ALA A 45 11.86 29.34 13.35
C ALA A 45 11.85 28.98 14.84
N VAL A 46 10.74 28.46 15.37
CA VAL A 46 10.66 27.99 16.77
C VAL A 46 11.57 26.78 17.00
N ARG A 47 11.68 25.85 16.04
CA ARG A 47 12.60 24.69 16.14
C ARG A 47 14.07 25.12 16.16
N GLU A 48 14.44 26.11 15.35
CA GLU A 48 15.79 26.70 15.34
C GLU A 48 16.08 27.43 16.65
N ALA A 49 15.11 28.20 17.17
CA ALA A 49 15.21 28.84 18.48
C ALA A 49 15.44 27.81 19.60
N ILE A 50 14.67 26.71 19.63
CA ILE A 50 14.87 25.61 20.58
C ILE A 50 16.28 25.01 20.45
N ALA A 51 16.77 24.78 19.23
CA ALA A 51 18.10 24.21 19.00
C ALA A 51 19.22 25.12 19.53
N SER A 52 19.06 26.44 19.40
CA SER A 52 20.01 27.42 19.93
C SER A 52 20.06 27.42 21.47
N VAL A 53 18.90 27.28 22.12
CA VAL A 53 18.76 27.26 23.59
C VAL A 53 19.20 25.93 24.22
N THR A 54 19.16 24.82 23.47
CA THR A 54 19.46 23.47 23.96
C THR A 54 20.91 23.00 23.72
N GLY A 55 21.82 23.93 23.42
CA GLY A 55 23.26 23.65 23.20
C GLY A 55 23.93 22.77 24.27
N LYS A 56 25.04 22.11 23.87
CA LYS A 56 25.73 21.03 24.62
C LYS A 56 25.96 21.37 26.10
N SER A 57 25.59 20.40 26.95
CA SER A 57 25.84 20.39 28.39
C SER A 57 27.34 20.44 28.70
N GLU A 58 27.88 21.62 29.00
CA GLU A 58 29.10 21.74 29.80
C GLU A 58 28.84 21.25 31.23
N SER A 59 29.87 20.71 31.89
CA SER A 59 29.76 20.17 33.25
C SER A 59 29.25 21.26 34.20
N ASP A 60 28.21 20.97 34.99
CA ASP A 60 27.49 21.98 35.78
C ASP A 60 28.43 22.66 36.82
N PRO A 61 28.83 23.92 36.63
CA PRO A 61 29.75 24.62 37.54
C PRO A 61 29.14 24.81 38.94
N ARG A 62 27.81 24.70 39.08
CA ARG A 62 27.12 24.69 40.38
C ARG A 62 27.59 23.57 41.30
N THR A 63 27.94 22.41 40.76
CA THR A 63 28.31 21.25 41.58
C THR A 63 29.62 21.52 42.33
N ALA A 64 30.60 22.11 41.64
CA ALA A 64 31.87 22.51 42.22
C ALA A 64 31.70 23.68 43.21
N LEU A 65 30.91 24.70 42.85
CA LEU A 65 30.64 25.85 43.73
C LEU A 65 29.87 25.46 45.00
N ARG A 66 28.88 24.55 44.90
CA ARG A 66 28.16 24.00 46.07
C ARG A 66 29.09 23.21 46.99
N LYS A 67 29.99 22.41 46.42
CA LYS A 67 30.98 21.67 47.18
C LYS A 67 31.91 22.64 47.93
N ARG A 68 32.43 23.66 47.24
CA ARG A 68 33.30 24.69 47.85
C ARG A 68 32.59 25.49 48.94
N LEU A 69 31.30 25.79 48.76
CA LEU A 69 30.48 26.47 49.76
C LEU A 69 30.25 25.58 51.00
N GLY A 70 30.06 24.27 50.80
CA GLY A 70 30.06 23.28 51.88
C GLY A 70 31.38 23.27 52.66
N GLU A 71 32.51 23.19 51.95
CA GLU A 71 33.85 23.25 52.56
C GLU A 71 34.09 24.53 53.37
N LEU A 72 33.72 25.70 52.82
CA LEU A 72 33.83 26.98 53.53
C LEU A 72 32.94 27.02 54.78
N ARG A 73 31.75 26.42 54.72
CA ARG A 73 30.84 26.32 55.86
C ARG A 73 31.40 25.42 56.96
N ASP A 74 32.03 24.31 56.58
CA ASP A 74 32.72 23.42 57.51
C ASP A 74 33.92 24.12 58.15
N GLN A 75 34.73 24.86 57.37
CA GLN A 75 35.85 25.66 57.87
C GLN A 75 35.40 26.79 58.81
N GLN A 76 34.27 27.45 58.53
CA GLN A 76 33.67 28.43 59.44
C GLN A 76 33.19 27.78 60.73
N ALA A 77 32.59 26.59 60.68
CA ALA A 77 32.14 25.85 61.85
C ALA A 77 33.32 25.38 62.71
N GLU A 78 34.40 24.93 62.08
CA GLU A 78 35.63 24.50 62.75
C GLU A 78 36.37 25.69 63.40
N ASN A 79 36.50 26.82 62.71
CA ASN A 79 37.04 28.05 63.28
C ASN A 79 36.20 28.56 64.46
N LYS A 80 34.87 28.47 64.38
CA LYS A 80 33.98 28.85 65.48
C LYS A 80 34.16 27.93 66.70
N LYS A 81 34.30 26.62 66.50
CA LYS A 81 34.60 25.65 67.57
C LYS A 81 35.97 25.92 68.19
N GLY A 82 37.01 26.12 67.38
CA GLY A 82 38.36 26.45 67.85
C GLY A 82 38.42 27.76 68.64
N LYS A 83 37.69 28.78 68.20
CA LYS A 83 37.53 30.05 68.92
C LYS A 83 36.82 29.86 70.26
N GLN A 84 35.75 29.05 70.30
CA GLN A 84 35.04 28.76 71.54
C GLN A 84 35.95 28.07 72.58
N VAL A 85 36.73 27.08 72.16
CA VAL A 85 37.71 26.40 73.05
C VAL A 85 38.71 27.38 73.63
N LYS A 86 39.25 28.30 72.82
CA LYS A 86 40.18 29.34 73.28
C LYS A 86 39.51 30.33 74.25
N ILE A 87 38.25 30.69 74.01
CA ILE A 87 37.47 31.53 74.93
C ILE A 87 37.23 30.80 76.26
N ASP A 88 36.89 29.51 76.23
CA ASP A 88 36.69 28.70 77.42
C ASP A 88 38.00 28.55 78.23
N GLN A 89 39.14 28.35 77.55
CA GLN A 89 40.48 28.37 78.18
C GLN A 89 40.81 29.73 78.79
N LEU A 90 40.51 30.82 78.09
CA LEU A 90 40.75 32.17 78.57
C LEU A 90 39.87 32.50 79.79
N THR A 91 38.60 32.07 79.81
CA THR A 91 37.73 32.24 80.99
C THR A 91 38.22 31.40 82.17
N ALA A 92 38.65 30.16 81.95
CA ALA A 92 39.25 29.31 82.98
C ALA A 92 40.53 29.91 83.58
N LEU A 93 41.46 30.38 82.75
CA LEU A 93 42.68 31.05 83.20
C LEU A 93 42.40 32.37 83.92
N ASN A 94 41.46 33.19 83.44
CA ASN A 94 41.05 34.41 84.15
C ASN A 94 40.43 34.09 85.53
N ASN A 95 39.65 33.01 85.65
CA ASN A 95 39.11 32.58 86.93
C ASN A 95 40.19 32.02 87.86
N SER A 96 41.17 31.27 87.33
CA SER A 96 42.36 30.80 88.05
C SER A 96 43.17 31.98 88.57
N LEU A 97 43.51 32.93 87.70
CA LEU A 97 44.24 34.15 88.02
C LEU A 97 43.54 34.95 89.13
N LYS A 98 42.22 35.13 89.04
CA LYS A 98 41.43 35.80 90.08
C LYS A 98 41.53 35.10 91.44
N LYS A 99 41.47 33.76 91.46
CA LYS A 99 41.63 32.98 92.70
C LYS A 99 43.05 33.10 93.26
N LYS A 100 44.08 32.88 92.43
CA LYS A 100 45.49 33.02 92.85
C LYS A 100 45.82 34.42 93.36
N ILE A 101 45.29 35.48 92.74
CA ILE A 101 45.45 36.86 93.24
C ILE A 101 44.76 37.04 94.61
N ALA A 102 43.57 36.48 94.80
CA ALA A 102 42.88 36.54 96.09
C ALA A 102 43.63 35.74 97.18
N ASP A 103 44.16 34.57 96.85
CA ASP A 103 44.96 33.73 97.75
C ASP A 103 46.29 34.39 98.09
N LEU A 104 46.99 34.98 97.11
CA LEU A 104 48.21 35.75 97.33
C LEU A 104 47.95 36.94 98.25
N LYS A 105 46.83 37.66 98.05
CA LYS A 105 46.44 38.76 98.94
C LYS A 105 46.17 38.26 100.37
N ALA A 106 45.46 37.14 100.53
CA ALA A 106 45.18 36.55 101.83
C ALA A 106 46.44 36.02 102.55
N ILE A 107 47.45 35.57 101.80
CA ILE A 107 48.77 35.20 102.34
C ILE A 107 49.57 36.45 102.72
N GLN A 108 49.58 37.47 101.86
CA GLN A 108 50.27 38.75 102.12
C GLN A 108 49.71 39.48 103.35
N ASP A 109 48.39 39.49 103.55
CA ASP A 109 47.74 40.15 104.70
C ASP A 109 48.10 39.50 106.05
N LYS A 110 48.58 38.24 106.05
CA LYS A 110 48.97 37.48 107.25
C LYS A 110 50.48 37.46 107.51
N LEU A 111 51.29 37.98 106.59
CA LEU A 111 52.74 37.88 106.64
C LEU A 111 53.37 39.07 107.39
N PRO A 112 54.19 38.83 108.44
CA PRO A 112 54.89 39.90 109.15
C PRO A 112 56.06 40.50 108.36
N PHE A 113 56.60 39.80 107.37
CA PHE A 113 57.71 40.24 106.52
C PHE A 113 57.44 39.90 105.05
N LYS A 114 57.89 40.76 104.14
CA LYS A 114 57.53 40.70 102.70
C LYS A 114 58.51 39.91 101.84
N THR A 115 59.75 39.73 102.29
CA THR A 115 60.81 39.06 101.52
C THR A 115 61.45 37.95 102.36
N GLN A 116 61.86 36.87 101.69
CA GLN A 116 62.48 35.71 102.33
C GLN A 116 63.78 36.11 103.06
N ASP A 117 64.59 36.95 102.41
CA ASP A 117 65.86 37.47 102.93
C ASP A 117 65.69 38.26 104.24
N ALA A 118 64.57 38.99 104.37
CA ALA A 118 64.28 39.76 105.58
C ALA A 118 63.90 38.87 106.78
N VAL A 119 63.18 37.77 106.53
CA VAL A 119 62.85 36.78 107.57
C VAL A 119 64.10 36.04 108.03
N GLU A 120 64.95 35.62 107.08
CA GLU A 120 66.21 34.93 107.37
C GLU A 120 67.20 35.82 108.13
N ALA A 121 67.32 37.09 107.77
CA ALA A 121 68.16 38.05 108.48
C ALA A 121 67.71 38.23 109.94
N GLN A 122 66.40 38.26 110.20
CA GLN A 122 65.84 38.39 111.55
C GLN A 122 65.98 37.11 112.37
N ILE A 123 65.80 35.93 111.77
CA ILE A 123 66.09 34.63 112.40
C ILE A 123 67.55 34.56 112.82
N ASN A 124 68.48 34.88 111.90
CA ASN A 124 69.92 34.87 112.18
C ASN A 124 70.30 35.86 113.30
N LYS A 125 69.62 37.00 113.39
CA LYS A 125 69.83 37.98 114.47
C LYS A 125 69.38 37.45 115.83
N LEU A 126 68.23 36.78 115.88
CA LEU A 126 67.69 36.17 117.10
C LEU A 126 68.46 34.91 117.51
N GLU A 127 68.94 34.10 116.57
CA GLU A 127 69.81 32.93 116.84
C GLU A 127 71.15 33.37 117.43
N LYS A 128 71.76 34.45 116.91
CA LYS A 128 72.96 35.05 117.50
C LYS A 128 72.76 35.60 118.92
N GLN A 129 71.57 36.11 119.23
CA GLN A 129 71.22 36.57 120.59
C GLN A 129 71.00 35.41 121.57
N LEU A 130 70.64 34.23 121.08
CA LEU A 130 70.54 33.00 121.88
C LEU A 130 71.93 32.39 122.14
N GLU A 131 72.81 32.40 121.14
CA GLU A 131 74.19 31.91 121.26
C GLU A 131 75.05 32.73 122.24
N SER A 132 74.73 34.01 122.46
CA SER A 132 75.48 34.86 123.38
C SER A 132 75.28 34.56 124.88
N GLY A 133 74.36 33.65 125.23
CA GLY A 133 74.26 33.04 126.58
C GLY A 133 73.96 33.97 127.76
N SER A 134 73.55 35.22 127.52
CA SER A 134 73.39 36.27 128.53
C SER A 134 71.96 36.48 129.03
N LEU A 135 71.02 35.61 128.68
CA LEU A 135 69.58 35.82 128.86
C LEU A 135 68.99 34.88 129.92
N LYS A 136 67.89 35.30 130.55
CA LYS A 136 67.17 34.44 131.51
C LYS A 136 66.39 33.35 130.76
N LEU A 137 66.21 32.18 131.37
CA LEU A 137 65.47 31.02 130.79
C LEU A 137 64.09 31.38 130.20
N VAL A 138 63.41 32.40 130.73
CA VAL A 138 62.11 32.88 130.22
C VAL A 138 62.27 33.62 128.89
N GLU A 139 63.35 34.41 128.74
CA GLU A 139 63.67 35.18 127.54
C GLU A 139 64.18 34.28 126.42
N GLU A 140 65.01 33.28 126.74
CA GLU A 140 65.44 32.24 125.78
C GLU A 140 64.25 31.47 125.21
N LYS A 141 63.30 31.07 126.07
CA LYS A 141 62.06 30.41 125.62
C LYS A 141 61.22 31.33 124.72
N ARG A 142 61.21 32.64 124.99
CA ARG A 142 60.48 33.64 124.18
C ARG A 142 61.14 33.84 122.81
N ILE A 143 62.47 33.97 122.76
CA ILE A 143 63.24 34.09 121.51
C ILE A 143 63.15 32.81 120.69
N LEU A 144 63.21 31.63 121.31
CA LEU A 144 62.99 30.34 120.62
C LEU A 144 61.57 30.23 120.05
N ALA A 145 60.55 30.71 120.78
CA ALA A 145 59.19 30.78 120.27
C ALA A 145 59.06 31.76 119.08
N GLU A 146 59.82 32.86 119.09
CA GLU A 146 59.88 33.85 118.01
C GLU A 146 60.66 33.32 116.78
N ILE A 147 61.78 32.62 116.97
CA ILE A 147 62.49 31.91 115.89
C ILE A 147 61.59 30.85 115.26
N SER A 148 60.84 30.10 116.09
CA SER A 148 59.85 29.13 115.61
C SER A 148 58.71 29.80 114.83
N SER A 149 58.22 30.96 115.26
CA SER A 149 57.19 31.72 114.54
C SER A 149 57.72 32.32 113.23
N LEU A 150 58.98 32.80 113.20
CA LEU A 150 59.63 33.30 112.00
C LEU A 150 59.97 32.19 111.00
N LYS A 151 60.40 31.00 111.45
CA LYS A 151 60.58 29.84 110.57
C LYS A 151 59.25 29.40 109.93
N LYS A 152 58.12 29.52 110.66
CA LYS A 152 56.78 29.33 110.09
C LYS A 152 56.42 30.45 109.10
N ALA A 153 56.76 31.70 109.40
CA ALA A 153 56.56 32.84 108.50
C ALA A 153 57.38 32.71 107.21
N LYS A 154 58.62 32.20 107.26
CA LYS A 154 59.46 31.90 106.08
C LYS A 154 58.74 30.97 105.10
N LYS A 155 58.21 29.85 105.61
CA LYS A 155 57.43 28.91 104.79
C LYS A 155 56.20 29.56 104.15
N SER A 156 55.59 30.55 104.82
CA SER A 156 54.48 31.33 104.27
C SER A 156 54.93 32.35 103.21
N VAL A 157 56.14 32.91 103.30
CA VAL A 157 56.74 33.80 102.27
C VAL A 157 57.11 33.01 101.02
N ASP A 158 57.72 31.83 101.17
CA ASP A 158 58.04 30.94 100.05
C ASP A 158 56.77 30.54 99.28
N ALA A 159 55.67 30.30 100.02
CA ALA A 159 54.36 30.05 99.42
C ALA A 159 53.80 31.27 98.68
N ALA A 160 54.03 32.50 99.17
CA ALA A 160 53.62 33.73 98.50
C ALA A 160 54.40 33.98 97.21
N GLN A 161 55.72 33.73 97.23
CA GLN A 161 56.58 33.87 96.05
C GLN A 161 56.24 32.83 94.97
N ALA A 162 55.97 31.58 95.37
CA ALA A 162 55.47 30.56 94.46
C ALA A 162 54.11 30.94 93.83
N GLN A 163 53.20 31.56 94.59
CA GLN A 163 51.93 32.06 94.07
C GLN A 163 52.11 33.24 93.10
N GLN A 164 53.08 34.13 93.34
CA GLN A 164 53.38 35.26 92.45
C GLN A 164 53.90 34.78 91.09
N ILE A 165 54.83 33.81 91.07
CA ILE A 165 55.33 33.20 89.83
C ILE A 165 54.16 32.58 89.05
N ALA A 166 53.29 31.81 89.73
CA ALA A 166 52.12 31.19 89.11
C ALA A 166 51.07 32.18 88.58
N ILE A 167 51.05 33.43 89.09
CA ILE A 167 50.19 34.52 88.60
C ILE A 167 50.77 35.14 87.33
N ASP A 168 52.08 35.35 87.30
CA ASP A 168 52.75 35.95 86.15
C ASP A 168 52.81 34.97 84.96
N ASP A 169 52.93 33.67 85.23
CA ASP A 169 52.75 32.59 84.25
C ASP A 169 51.32 32.58 83.66
N ASP A 170 50.28 32.68 84.50
CA ASP A 170 48.88 32.74 84.04
C ASP A 170 48.62 34.02 83.21
N LYS A 171 49.21 35.18 83.58
CA LYS A 171 49.11 36.42 82.80
C LYS A 171 49.79 36.28 81.43
N ALA A 172 50.97 35.67 81.38
CA ALA A 172 51.67 35.42 80.13
C ALA A 172 50.86 34.47 79.22
N ALA A 173 50.27 33.41 79.79
CA ALA A 173 49.40 32.48 79.06
C ALA A 173 48.12 33.16 78.53
N ILE A 174 47.50 34.06 79.31
CA ILE A 174 46.34 34.85 78.87
C ILE A 174 46.70 35.80 77.74
N ALA A 175 47.86 36.48 77.82
CA ALA A 175 48.32 37.39 76.78
C ALA A 175 48.55 36.64 75.45
N ALA A 176 49.22 35.48 75.50
CA ALA A 176 49.43 34.62 74.34
C ALA A 176 48.10 34.11 73.73
N LEU A 177 47.12 33.71 74.56
CA LEU A 177 45.82 33.24 74.06
C LEU A 177 45.03 34.37 73.36
N LYS A 178 45.09 35.61 73.86
CA LYS A 178 44.39 36.76 73.26
C LYS A 178 44.89 37.08 71.86
N GLU A 179 46.19 37.00 71.62
CA GLU A 179 46.80 37.27 70.30
C GLU A 179 46.33 36.25 69.24
N THR A 180 46.10 35.00 69.63
CA THR A 180 45.63 33.94 68.72
C THR A 180 44.12 33.95 68.43
N ILE A 181 43.36 34.86 69.04
CA ILE A 181 41.90 34.99 68.85
C ILE A 181 41.56 36.00 67.73
N ASP A 182 42.55 36.74 67.22
CA ASP A 182 42.29 37.82 66.28
C ASP A 182 41.76 37.33 64.92
N ASP A 183 40.66 37.95 64.49
CA ASP A 183 39.55 37.34 63.73
C ASP A 183 39.69 37.53 62.20
N GLN A 184 40.91 37.74 61.70
CA GLN A 184 41.16 38.12 60.31
C GLN A 184 40.78 36.99 59.33
N THR A 185 41.00 35.74 59.72
CA THR A 185 40.64 34.56 58.94
C THR A 185 39.13 34.41 58.80
N ALA A 186 38.36 34.59 59.87
CA ALA A 186 36.89 34.49 59.83
C ALA A 186 36.24 35.51 58.87
N LYS A 187 36.77 36.74 58.83
CA LYS A 187 36.30 37.78 57.89
C LYS A 187 36.57 37.40 56.43
N THR A 188 37.75 36.87 56.12
CA THR A 188 38.10 36.42 54.76
C THR A 188 37.23 35.25 54.29
N LEU A 189 37.01 34.24 55.14
CA LEU A 189 36.12 33.11 54.84
C LEU A 189 34.67 33.55 54.61
N SER A 190 34.17 34.53 55.37
CA SER A 190 32.82 35.09 55.19
C SER A 190 32.68 35.84 53.86
N ALA A 191 33.71 36.62 53.47
CA ALA A 191 33.72 37.32 52.19
C ALA A 191 33.75 36.36 50.99
N GLU A 192 34.56 35.29 51.05
CA GLU A 192 34.59 34.25 50.02
C GLU A 192 33.25 33.50 49.93
N TYR A 193 32.64 33.18 51.07
CA TYR A 193 31.32 32.55 51.13
C TYR A 193 30.25 33.39 50.42
N ASN A 194 30.15 34.68 50.75
CA ASN A 194 29.18 35.59 50.15
C ASN A 194 29.40 35.75 48.64
N LYS A 195 30.66 35.78 48.19
CA LYS A 195 31.01 35.86 46.77
C LYS A 195 30.56 34.60 46.00
N ILE A 196 30.82 33.41 46.54
CA ILE A 196 30.41 32.15 45.90
C ILE A 196 28.89 31.99 45.93
N GLN A 197 28.24 32.40 47.02
CA GLN A 197 26.78 32.40 47.13
C GLN A 197 26.14 33.31 46.07
N ALA A 198 26.64 34.53 45.90
CA ALA A 198 26.16 35.46 44.87
C ALA A 198 26.34 34.91 43.44
N GLN A 199 27.47 34.26 43.16
CA GLN A 199 27.70 33.58 41.88
C GLN A 199 26.70 32.44 41.65
N LEU A 200 26.38 31.66 42.69
CA LEU A 200 25.41 30.58 42.61
C LEU A 200 24.00 31.10 42.34
N ASP A 201 23.62 32.21 42.98
CA ASP A 201 22.30 32.84 42.80
C ASP A 201 22.15 33.44 41.40
N GLU A 202 23.20 34.03 40.83
CA GLU A 202 23.20 34.52 39.45
C GLU A 202 23.10 33.40 38.40
N ILE A 203 23.83 32.31 38.60
CA ILE A 203 23.71 31.10 37.77
C ILE A 203 22.30 30.48 37.90
N THR A 204 21.68 30.62 39.06
CA THR A 204 20.30 30.16 39.29
C THR A 204 19.31 30.97 38.49
N LYS A 205 19.35 32.30 38.61
CA LYS A 205 18.46 33.22 37.89
C LYS A 205 18.57 33.05 36.37
N SER A 206 19.79 33.04 35.84
CA SER A 206 20.02 32.84 34.40
C SER A 206 19.48 31.50 33.89
N LYS A 207 19.64 30.41 34.66
CA LYS A 207 19.05 29.10 34.32
C LYS A 207 17.53 29.12 34.38
N ASP A 208 16.92 29.78 35.36
CA ASP A 208 15.46 29.88 35.50
C ASP A 208 14.85 30.69 34.34
N GLU A 209 15.51 31.76 33.90
CA GLU A 209 15.10 32.53 32.71
C GLU A 209 15.22 31.70 31.42
N ILE A 210 16.33 30.99 31.25
CA ILE A 210 16.52 30.07 30.10
C ILE A 210 15.45 28.98 30.12
N TRP A 211 15.13 28.45 31.30
CA TRP A 211 14.11 27.42 31.45
C TRP A 211 12.71 27.93 31.10
N LYS A 212 12.33 29.14 31.54
CA LYS A 212 11.07 29.79 31.16
C LYS A 212 10.98 30.00 29.64
N LYS A 213 11.98 30.65 29.05
CA LYS A 213 12.06 30.87 27.59
C LYS A 213 11.98 29.56 26.81
N ARG A 214 12.66 28.52 27.31
CA ARG A 214 12.63 27.19 26.73
C ARG A 214 11.21 26.60 26.75
N ASN A 215 10.51 26.65 27.88
CA ASN A 215 9.15 26.12 27.99
C ASN A 215 8.18 26.85 27.06
N ASP A 216 8.25 28.18 27.01
CA ASP A 216 7.41 28.98 26.12
C ASP A 216 7.60 28.58 24.64
N LEU A 217 8.85 28.35 24.21
CA LEU A 217 9.17 27.85 22.87
C LEU A 217 8.63 26.43 22.63
N PHE A 218 8.67 25.55 23.63
CA PHE A 218 8.11 24.20 23.52
C PHE A 218 6.58 24.21 23.43
N ASP A 219 5.92 25.09 24.16
CA ASP A 219 4.46 25.27 24.13
C ASP A 219 4.03 25.86 22.78
N GLU A 220 4.75 26.86 22.26
CA GLU A 220 4.51 27.44 20.94
C GLU A 220 4.72 26.40 19.82
N ARG A 221 5.81 25.62 19.89
CA ARG A 221 6.04 24.50 18.96
C ARG A 221 4.86 23.53 18.98
N THR A 222 4.40 23.16 20.17
CA THR A 222 3.31 22.20 20.34
C THR A 222 2.01 22.75 19.79
N ARG A 223 1.71 24.03 20.00
CA ARG A 223 0.55 24.73 19.41
C ARG A 223 0.60 24.73 17.89
N LEU A 224 1.71 25.21 17.30
CA LEU A 224 1.90 25.27 15.84
C LEU A 224 1.88 23.89 15.19
N GLN A 225 2.42 22.87 15.87
CA GLN A 225 2.36 21.49 15.40
C GLN A 225 0.92 20.97 15.39
N LYS A 226 0.12 21.25 16.44
CA LYS A 226 -1.30 20.87 16.47
C LYS A 226 -2.09 21.56 15.36
N GLU A 227 -1.89 22.86 15.14
CA GLU A 227 -2.53 23.60 14.03
C GLU A 227 -2.16 22.99 12.68
N LEU A 228 -0.88 22.67 12.46
CA LEU A 228 -0.44 22.03 11.23
C LEU A 228 -1.06 20.62 11.05
N ASP A 229 -1.13 19.84 12.13
CA ASP A 229 -1.74 18.51 12.11
C ASP A 229 -3.25 18.58 11.80
N THR A 230 -3.95 19.61 12.31
CA THR A 230 -5.38 19.84 11.97
C THR A 230 -5.57 20.16 10.49
N GLU A 231 -4.71 20.97 9.88
CA GLU A 231 -4.79 21.26 8.43
C GLU A 231 -4.46 20.01 7.59
N TYR A 232 -3.50 19.17 8.02
CA TYR A 232 -3.25 17.88 7.37
C TYR A 232 -4.45 16.93 7.46
N GLN A 233 -5.14 16.89 8.61
CA GLN A 233 -6.36 16.11 8.77
C GLN A 233 -7.46 16.63 7.86
N ARG A 234 -7.66 17.94 7.79
CA ARG A 234 -8.64 18.58 6.88
C ARG A 234 -8.33 18.28 5.41
N LYS A 235 -7.06 18.34 5.00
CA LYS A 235 -6.63 17.93 3.65
C LYS A 235 -6.98 16.48 3.36
N LYS A 236 -6.80 15.60 4.34
CA LYS A 236 -7.13 14.18 4.21
C LYS A 236 -8.65 13.97 4.09
N THR A 237 -9.46 14.59 4.94
CA THR A 237 -10.92 14.43 4.91
C THR A 237 -11.53 14.90 3.60
N VAL A 238 -11.11 16.07 3.08
CA VAL A 238 -11.57 16.59 1.78
C VAL A 238 -11.25 15.61 0.64
N ASN A 239 -10.06 15.02 0.63
CA ASN A 239 -9.70 14.01 -0.37
C ASN A 239 -10.52 12.73 -0.19
N ASP A 240 -10.66 12.24 1.03
CA ASP A 240 -11.41 11.01 1.34
C ASP A 240 -12.90 11.16 0.95
N GLU A 241 -13.52 12.29 1.27
CA GLU A 241 -14.90 12.63 0.89
C GLU A 241 -15.08 12.67 -0.62
N TYR A 242 -14.19 13.37 -1.34
CA TYR A 242 -14.22 13.42 -2.80
C TYR A 242 -14.11 12.02 -3.43
N PHE A 243 -13.14 11.21 -2.99
CA PHE A 243 -12.95 9.87 -3.54
C PHE A 243 -14.06 8.89 -3.14
N ASN A 244 -14.65 9.04 -1.95
CA ASN A 244 -15.83 8.30 -1.54
C ASN A 244 -17.01 8.60 -2.47
N ALA A 245 -17.35 9.87 -2.63
CA ALA A 245 -18.44 10.29 -3.50
C ALA A 245 -18.18 9.89 -4.97
N LEU A 246 -16.92 9.92 -5.42
CA LEU A 246 -16.56 9.47 -6.77
C LEU A 246 -16.71 7.95 -6.95
N ARG A 247 -16.37 7.16 -5.92
CA ARG A 247 -16.60 5.70 -5.92
C ARG A 247 -18.08 5.37 -5.99
N GLU A 248 -18.91 6.06 -5.21
CA GLU A 248 -20.36 5.89 -5.22
C GLU A 248 -20.97 6.26 -6.58
N TYR A 249 -20.56 7.39 -7.15
CA TYR A 249 -20.96 7.78 -8.50
C TYR A 249 -20.58 6.71 -9.55
N ASN A 250 -19.34 6.23 -9.53
CA ASN A 250 -18.88 5.21 -10.48
C ASN A 250 -19.60 3.87 -10.32
N LYS A 251 -19.90 3.47 -9.07
CA LYS A 251 -20.68 2.26 -8.79
C LYS A 251 -22.08 2.38 -9.37
N HIS A 252 -22.75 3.51 -9.13
CA HIS A 252 -24.07 3.78 -9.71
C HIS A 252 -24.03 3.77 -11.25
N GLN A 253 -23.00 4.35 -11.88
CA GLN A 253 -22.84 4.28 -13.34
C GLN A 253 -22.64 2.85 -13.87
N GLN A 254 -21.86 2.02 -13.16
CA GLN A 254 -21.68 0.61 -13.53
C GLN A 254 -22.98 -0.19 -13.44
N GLU A 255 -23.73 -0.02 -12.34
CA GLU A 255 -25.03 -0.66 -12.14
C GLU A 255 -26.02 -0.26 -13.25
N MET A 256 -26.07 1.02 -13.62
CA MET A 256 -26.91 1.50 -14.73
C MET A 256 -26.52 0.90 -16.09
N GLN A 257 -25.23 0.68 -16.35
CA GLN A 257 -24.76 0.06 -17.60
C GLN A 257 -25.03 -1.45 -17.63
N VAL A 258 -24.89 -2.15 -16.50
CA VAL A 258 -25.23 -3.56 -16.37
C VAL A 258 -26.73 -3.75 -16.60
N ARG A 259 -27.57 -2.95 -15.94
CA ARG A 259 -29.02 -3.00 -16.12
C ARG A 259 -29.44 -2.79 -17.57
N LYS A 260 -28.89 -1.77 -18.25
CA LYS A 260 -29.16 -1.55 -19.68
C LYS A 260 -28.74 -2.72 -20.57
N ARG A 261 -27.61 -3.37 -20.25
CA ARG A 261 -27.11 -4.53 -21.00
C ARG A 261 -28.01 -5.74 -20.79
N GLU A 262 -28.43 -5.99 -19.56
CA GLU A 262 -29.36 -7.08 -19.21
C GLU A 262 -30.71 -6.87 -19.89
N GLU A 263 -31.27 -5.65 -19.84
CA GLU A 263 -32.50 -5.28 -20.56
C GLU A 263 -32.35 -5.50 -22.08
N TYR A 264 -31.23 -5.11 -22.68
CA TYR A 264 -30.96 -5.34 -24.12
C TYR A 264 -30.82 -6.82 -24.46
N GLN A 265 -30.09 -7.59 -23.64
CA GLN A 265 -29.93 -9.03 -23.83
C GLN A 265 -31.27 -9.76 -23.71
N ALA A 266 -32.08 -9.42 -22.72
CA ALA A 266 -33.42 -9.98 -22.54
C ALA A 266 -34.32 -9.67 -23.74
N LYS A 267 -34.35 -8.42 -24.23
CA LYS A 267 -35.10 -8.06 -25.45
C LYS A 267 -34.65 -8.84 -26.67
N LYS A 268 -33.33 -9.00 -26.85
CA LYS A 268 -32.78 -9.76 -27.99
C LYS A 268 -33.11 -11.25 -27.89
N GLN A 269 -33.12 -11.82 -26.69
CA GLN A 269 -33.55 -13.20 -26.44
C GLN A 269 -35.03 -13.39 -26.78
N GLN A 270 -35.89 -12.48 -26.31
CA GLN A 270 -37.32 -12.49 -26.64
C GLN A 270 -37.55 -12.38 -28.15
N GLU A 271 -36.88 -11.46 -28.85
CA GLU A 271 -36.99 -11.31 -30.30
C GLU A 271 -36.54 -12.58 -31.06
N LEU A 272 -35.50 -13.26 -30.58
CA LEU A 272 -35.01 -14.50 -31.16
C LEU A 272 -35.99 -15.67 -30.91
N GLU A 273 -36.57 -15.75 -29.72
CA GLU A 273 -37.61 -16.72 -29.35
C GLU A 273 -38.90 -16.52 -30.16
N GLU A 274 -39.33 -15.27 -30.34
CA GLU A 274 -40.48 -14.92 -31.17
C GLU A 274 -40.26 -15.32 -32.64
N LYS A 275 -39.08 -15.03 -33.20
CA LYS A 275 -38.71 -15.46 -34.56
C LYS A 275 -38.70 -16.98 -34.71
N ARG A 276 -38.26 -17.72 -33.68
CA ARG A 276 -38.28 -19.19 -33.69
C ARG A 276 -39.69 -19.74 -33.66
N LEU A 277 -40.54 -19.20 -32.78
CA LEU A 277 -41.94 -19.58 -32.72
C LEU A 277 -42.66 -19.25 -34.03
N ALA A 278 -42.29 -18.16 -34.72
CA ALA A 278 -42.81 -17.84 -36.04
C ALA A 278 -42.39 -18.88 -37.10
N VAL A 279 -41.10 -19.22 -37.20
CA VAL A 279 -40.61 -20.26 -38.13
C VAL A 279 -41.26 -21.62 -37.85
N ALA A 280 -41.39 -22.00 -36.58
CA ALA A 280 -42.05 -23.25 -36.20
C ALA A 280 -43.56 -23.26 -36.54
N LYS A 281 -44.23 -22.10 -36.50
CA LYS A 281 -45.62 -21.97 -36.94
C LYS A 281 -45.74 -22.07 -38.46
N GLU A 282 -44.89 -21.37 -39.20
CA GLU A 282 -44.84 -21.43 -40.67
C GLU A 282 -44.59 -22.87 -41.16
N GLU A 283 -43.67 -23.61 -40.55
CA GLU A 283 -43.40 -25.01 -40.90
C GLU A 283 -44.61 -25.94 -40.63
N ARG A 284 -45.42 -25.65 -39.58
CA ARG A 284 -46.65 -26.41 -39.30
C ARG A 284 -47.76 -26.08 -40.30
N GLU A 285 -47.95 -24.80 -40.61
CA GLU A 285 -48.96 -24.35 -41.57
C GLU A 285 -48.68 -24.92 -42.98
N LEU A 286 -47.42 -24.91 -43.41
CA LEU A 286 -47.02 -25.52 -44.69
C LEU A 286 -47.23 -27.03 -44.74
N ALA A 287 -47.03 -27.73 -43.62
CA ALA A 287 -47.25 -29.16 -43.53
C ALA A 287 -48.74 -29.55 -43.41
N GLU A 288 -49.61 -28.60 -43.07
CA GLU A 288 -51.06 -28.80 -43.01
C GLU A 288 -51.73 -28.75 -44.40
N ILE A 289 -51.07 -28.14 -45.38
CA ILE A 289 -51.52 -28.15 -46.79
C ILE A 289 -51.62 -29.62 -47.27
N PRO A 290 -52.79 -30.07 -47.76
CA PRO A 290 -52.94 -31.43 -48.24
C PRO A 290 -51.95 -31.74 -49.38
N ALA A 291 -51.30 -32.90 -49.31
CA ALA A 291 -50.33 -33.36 -50.30
C ALA A 291 -51.00 -33.59 -51.67
N PHE A 292 -50.24 -33.43 -52.75
CA PHE A 292 -50.70 -33.60 -54.13
C PHE A 292 -51.85 -32.66 -54.57
N THR A 293 -52.11 -31.57 -53.84
CA THR A 293 -53.17 -30.60 -54.16
C THR A 293 -52.99 -29.99 -55.53
N ASN A 294 -51.77 -29.57 -55.88
CA ASN A 294 -51.47 -28.99 -57.18
C ASN A 294 -51.62 -30.01 -58.31
N GLU A 295 -51.20 -31.25 -58.07
CA GLU A 295 -51.24 -32.35 -59.03
C GLU A 295 -52.68 -32.82 -59.28
N ILE A 296 -53.52 -32.88 -58.24
CA ILE A 296 -54.95 -33.18 -58.37
C ILE A 296 -55.66 -32.06 -59.14
N VAL A 297 -55.41 -30.79 -58.78
CA VAL A 297 -55.98 -29.64 -59.50
C VAL A 297 -55.52 -29.62 -60.95
N THR A 298 -54.25 -29.96 -61.22
CA THR A 298 -53.70 -30.04 -62.57
C THR A 298 -54.34 -31.18 -63.35
N CYS A 299 -54.45 -32.39 -62.78
CA CYS A 299 -55.18 -33.51 -63.37
C CYS A 299 -56.63 -33.14 -63.70
N ASP A 300 -57.35 -32.51 -62.78
CA ASP A 300 -58.75 -32.11 -62.98
C ASP A 300 -58.87 -31.00 -64.04
N SER A 301 -57.93 -30.04 -64.09
CA SER A 301 -57.93 -28.97 -65.10
C SER A 301 -57.62 -29.48 -66.51
N VAL A 302 -56.63 -30.38 -66.64
CA VAL A 302 -56.24 -30.99 -67.90
C VAL A 302 -57.31 -31.98 -68.36
N TYR A 303 -57.89 -32.75 -67.44
CA TYR A 303 -59.03 -33.62 -67.74
C TYR A 303 -60.23 -32.82 -68.26
N LYS A 304 -60.62 -31.72 -67.58
CA LYS A 304 -61.69 -30.83 -68.05
C LYS A 304 -61.40 -30.21 -69.41
N TYR A 305 -60.15 -29.82 -69.67
CA TYR A 305 -59.74 -29.27 -70.96
C TYR A 305 -59.79 -30.31 -72.08
N LEU A 306 -59.26 -31.51 -71.85
CA LEU A 306 -59.26 -32.60 -72.84
C LEU A 306 -60.66 -33.18 -73.08
N LEU A 307 -61.54 -33.13 -72.08
CA LEU A 307 -62.94 -33.55 -72.19
C LEU A 307 -63.72 -32.73 -73.23
N GLN A 308 -63.36 -31.46 -73.46
CA GLN A 308 -63.97 -30.60 -74.49
C GLN A 308 -63.76 -31.12 -75.92
N PHE A 309 -62.81 -32.04 -76.12
CA PHE A 309 -62.46 -32.62 -77.42
C PHE A 309 -62.90 -34.08 -77.55
N SER A 310 -63.63 -34.64 -76.57
CA SER A 310 -64.16 -36.01 -76.60
C SER A 310 -65.54 -36.06 -77.29
N THR A 311 -65.85 -37.18 -77.97
CA THR A 311 -67.14 -37.44 -78.63
C THR A 311 -68.09 -38.32 -77.80
N ASP A 312 -67.68 -38.75 -76.60
CA ASP A 312 -68.49 -39.58 -75.70
C ASP A 312 -69.53 -38.74 -74.93
N GLU A 313 -70.79 -38.77 -75.36
CA GLU A 313 -71.90 -38.05 -74.71
C GLU A 313 -72.10 -38.44 -73.23
N LYS A 314 -71.75 -39.67 -72.84
CA LYS A 314 -71.84 -40.15 -71.43
C LYS A 314 -70.81 -39.49 -70.51
N ARG A 315 -69.56 -39.35 -70.95
CA ARG A 315 -68.49 -38.72 -70.14
C ARG A 315 -68.70 -37.20 -70.01
N ILE A 316 -69.32 -36.57 -71.00
CA ILE A 316 -69.71 -35.15 -70.96
C ILE A 316 -70.88 -34.94 -69.99
N ALA A 317 -71.87 -35.84 -69.98
CA ALA A 317 -72.98 -35.80 -69.02
C ALA A 317 -72.53 -36.06 -67.57
N ASP A 318 -71.65 -37.04 -67.35
CA ASP A 318 -71.11 -37.36 -66.02
C ASP A 318 -70.21 -36.23 -65.47
N ALA A 319 -69.45 -35.54 -66.33
CA ALA A 319 -68.66 -34.36 -65.95
C ALA A 319 -69.52 -33.11 -65.68
N ALA A 320 -70.70 -33.00 -66.30
CA ALA A 320 -71.68 -31.94 -66.05
C ALA A 320 -72.55 -32.20 -64.80
N ALA A 321 -72.68 -33.46 -64.36
CA ALA A 321 -73.39 -33.86 -63.14
C ALA A 321 -72.61 -33.59 -61.84
N VAL A 322 -71.29 -33.41 -61.93
CA VAL A 322 -70.46 -32.95 -60.80
C VAL A 322 -70.68 -31.46 -60.61
N ALA A 323 -71.60 -31.11 -59.71
CA ALA A 323 -71.93 -29.73 -59.35
C ALA A 323 -70.66 -28.92 -58.98
N PRO A 324 -70.63 -27.61 -59.28
CA PRO A 324 -69.55 -26.74 -58.83
C PRO A 324 -69.58 -26.70 -57.29
N VAL A 325 -68.56 -27.27 -56.66
CA VAL A 325 -68.35 -27.09 -55.22
C VAL A 325 -68.07 -25.61 -55.00
N ASP A 326 -68.88 -24.97 -54.16
CA ASP A 326 -68.80 -23.55 -53.82
C ASP A 326 -67.36 -23.13 -53.55
N ALA A 327 -66.78 -22.34 -54.46
CA ALA A 327 -65.63 -21.54 -54.13
C ALA A 327 -66.13 -20.45 -53.17
N PRO A 328 -65.64 -20.37 -51.92
CA PRO A 328 -65.93 -19.19 -51.11
C PRO A 328 -65.40 -17.99 -51.88
N ALA A 329 -66.27 -17.00 -52.11
CA ALA A 329 -65.87 -15.74 -52.73
C ALA A 329 -64.69 -15.17 -51.95
N ALA A 330 -63.48 -15.30 -52.53
CA ALA A 330 -62.32 -14.61 -52.03
C ALA A 330 -62.59 -13.13 -52.27
N ASN A 331 -63.07 -12.45 -51.24
CA ASN A 331 -62.99 -11.00 -51.13
C ASN A 331 -61.50 -10.64 -51.13
N VAL A 332 -60.94 -10.52 -52.34
CA VAL A 332 -59.68 -9.84 -52.56
C VAL A 332 -59.88 -8.44 -51.99
N ARG A 333 -59.24 -8.14 -50.85
CA ARG A 333 -59.04 -6.75 -50.46
C ARG A 333 -58.31 -6.10 -51.62
N GLN A 334 -58.96 -5.13 -52.26
CA GLN A 334 -58.26 -4.18 -53.11
C GLN A 334 -57.09 -3.62 -52.30
N VAL A 335 -55.88 -3.77 -52.82
CA VAL A 335 -54.71 -3.11 -52.27
C VAL A 335 -54.96 -1.62 -52.46
N ASP A 336 -55.16 -0.89 -51.37
CA ASP A 336 -55.21 0.57 -51.39
C ASP A 336 -53.93 1.11 -52.01
N THR A 337 -54.00 1.54 -53.27
CA THR A 337 -52.91 2.24 -53.98
C THR A 337 -52.83 3.71 -53.58
N ALA A 338 -53.03 4.04 -52.30
CA ALA A 338 -53.02 5.42 -51.83
C ALA A 338 -52.63 5.53 -50.35
N ALA A 339 -51.38 5.19 -50.01
CA ALA A 339 -50.58 5.91 -49.01
C ALA A 339 -49.22 5.21 -48.81
N ASN A 340 -48.17 6.04 -48.75
CA ASN A 340 -46.81 5.75 -48.29
C ASN A 340 -45.85 5.06 -49.25
N VAL A 341 -45.27 5.87 -50.13
CA VAL A 341 -43.90 5.72 -50.64
C VAL A 341 -42.92 6.24 -49.58
N PRO A 342 -42.00 5.43 -49.02
CA PRO A 342 -40.78 5.96 -48.42
C PRO A 342 -39.77 6.20 -49.54
N ALA A 343 -39.44 7.48 -49.73
CA ALA A 343 -38.39 7.90 -50.64
C ALA A 343 -37.01 7.44 -50.16
N GLY A 344 -36.18 6.96 -51.09
CA GLY A 344 -34.73 6.92 -50.94
C GLY A 344 -34.10 5.53 -50.91
N ALA A 345 -33.86 4.97 -52.10
CA ALA A 345 -32.70 4.13 -52.36
C ALA A 345 -32.51 4.01 -53.88
N ASP A 346 -31.84 5.00 -54.47
CA ASP A 346 -31.26 4.90 -55.81
C ASP A 346 -30.27 3.74 -55.83
N LYS A 347 -30.68 2.61 -56.40
CA LYS A 347 -29.78 1.56 -56.85
C LYS A 347 -29.52 1.75 -58.34
N VAL A 348 -28.34 2.29 -58.60
CA VAL A 348 -27.60 2.13 -59.85
C VAL A 348 -27.35 0.63 -60.01
N GLU A 349 -28.07 -0.01 -60.94
CA GLU A 349 -27.63 -1.29 -61.51
C GLU A 349 -27.40 -1.10 -63.01
N GLU A 350 -26.15 -1.36 -63.37
CA GLU A 350 -25.55 -1.16 -64.67
C GLU A 350 -26.20 -2.07 -65.71
N VAL A 351 -26.69 -1.43 -66.76
CA VAL A 351 -27.18 -2.06 -67.98
C VAL A 351 -25.97 -2.62 -68.75
N PHE A 352 -25.70 -3.92 -68.58
CA PHE A 352 -24.66 -4.63 -69.32
C PHE A 352 -25.27 -5.80 -70.10
N PHE A 353 -25.86 -5.52 -71.27
CA PHE A 353 -25.80 -6.44 -72.41
C PHE A 353 -26.18 -5.72 -73.72
N ALA A 354 -25.19 -5.54 -74.58
CA ALA A 354 -25.32 -5.00 -75.93
C ALA A 354 -25.50 -6.14 -76.94
N GLY A 355 -26.36 -5.94 -77.95
CA GLY A 355 -26.46 -6.84 -79.10
C GLY A 355 -27.60 -6.48 -80.06
N LYS A 356 -27.35 -5.53 -80.97
CA LYS A 356 -28.28 -5.14 -82.05
C LYS A 356 -28.07 -5.98 -83.33
N SER A 357 -29.19 -6.54 -83.80
CA SER A 357 -29.71 -6.59 -85.19
C SER A 357 -28.95 -7.23 -86.37
N LYS A 358 -29.55 -8.34 -86.86
CA LYS A 358 -30.24 -8.54 -88.16
C LYS A 358 -29.42 -8.64 -89.48
N LYS A 359 -29.58 -9.78 -90.18
CA LYS A 359 -29.68 -9.84 -91.66
C LYS A 359 -30.54 -11.02 -92.16
N ASN A 360 -31.42 -10.72 -93.12
CA ASN A 360 -32.47 -11.53 -93.76
C ASN A 360 -31.99 -12.60 -94.76
N LYS A 361 -32.80 -13.66 -94.93
CA LYS A 361 -33.33 -14.27 -96.19
C LYS A 361 -33.68 -15.75 -95.89
N GLY A 362 -34.81 -16.35 -96.23
CA GLY A 362 -36.03 -16.02 -96.99
C GLY A 362 -36.96 -17.25 -96.88
N PRO A 363 -38.25 -17.16 -97.25
CA PRO A 363 -39.22 -18.23 -97.01
C PRO A 363 -39.13 -19.32 -98.09
N LYS A 364 -39.22 -20.59 -97.68
CA LYS A 364 -39.49 -21.72 -98.59
C LYS A 364 -40.49 -22.69 -97.98
N GLU A 365 -41.65 -22.68 -98.63
CA GLU A 365 -42.55 -23.80 -98.97
C GLU A 365 -42.92 -24.85 -97.91
N LYS A 366 -44.21 -24.84 -97.60
CA LYS A 366 -45.00 -25.96 -97.08
C LYS A 366 -44.75 -27.23 -97.88
N LYS A 367 -44.64 -28.36 -97.18
CA LYS A 367 -45.11 -29.65 -97.69
C LYS A 367 -45.57 -30.58 -96.57
N VAL A 368 -46.80 -31.05 -96.78
CA VAL A 368 -47.47 -32.28 -96.34
C VAL A 368 -48.02 -32.35 -94.92
N GLU A 369 -49.34 -32.44 -94.92
CA GLU A 369 -50.26 -32.73 -93.84
C GLU A 369 -50.03 -34.13 -93.26
N GLY A 370 -49.86 -34.18 -91.94
CA GLY A 370 -50.24 -35.32 -91.12
C GLY A 370 -51.18 -34.79 -90.05
N ASN A 371 -52.40 -35.31 -89.98
CA ASN A 371 -53.39 -34.91 -88.98
C ASN A 371 -52.86 -35.23 -87.57
N SER A 372 -52.27 -34.25 -86.89
CA SER A 372 -51.79 -34.37 -85.50
C SER A 372 -52.58 -33.44 -84.58
N PHE A 373 -53.11 -33.99 -83.49
CA PHE A 373 -53.87 -33.30 -82.45
C PHE A 373 -53.06 -32.12 -81.86
N LYS A 374 -53.57 -30.88 -81.91
CA LYS A 374 -52.83 -29.66 -81.51
C LYS A 374 -53.23 -29.19 -80.11
N LEU A 375 -52.40 -29.48 -79.11
CA LEU A 375 -52.58 -29.03 -77.72
C LEU A 375 -51.70 -27.80 -77.40
N PRO A 376 -52.17 -26.85 -76.57
CA PRO A 376 -51.34 -25.75 -76.09
C PRO A 376 -50.12 -26.27 -75.31
N LEU A 377 -48.98 -25.59 -75.46
CA LEU A 377 -47.71 -25.99 -74.84
C LEU A 377 -47.82 -26.18 -73.31
N ALA A 378 -48.61 -25.33 -72.64
CA ALA A 378 -48.84 -25.44 -71.20
C ALA A 378 -49.53 -26.75 -70.78
N VAL A 379 -50.49 -27.24 -71.58
CA VAL A 379 -51.19 -28.50 -71.31
C VAL A 379 -50.28 -29.70 -71.61
N LEU A 380 -49.42 -29.58 -72.62
CA LEU A 380 -48.40 -30.58 -72.93
C LEU A 380 -47.36 -30.70 -71.81
N GLU A 381 -46.93 -29.58 -71.24
CA GLU A 381 -46.00 -29.54 -70.11
C GLU A 381 -46.61 -30.18 -68.86
N GLN A 382 -47.87 -29.86 -68.55
CA GLN A 382 -48.62 -30.47 -67.44
C GLN A 382 -48.83 -31.98 -67.63
N LEU A 383 -49.15 -32.45 -68.84
CA LEU A 383 -49.26 -33.88 -69.13
C LEU A 383 -47.92 -34.60 -68.98
N LEU A 384 -46.83 -33.95 -69.39
CA LEU A 384 -45.47 -34.48 -69.26
C LEU A 384 -45.03 -34.55 -67.78
N GLU A 385 -45.34 -33.52 -67.00
CA GLU A 385 -45.08 -33.46 -65.55
C GLU A 385 -45.87 -34.55 -64.80
N LEU A 386 -47.13 -34.75 -65.17
CA LEU A 386 -47.96 -35.85 -64.69
C LEU A 386 -47.57 -37.21 -65.29
N LYS A 387 -46.60 -37.26 -66.21
CA LYS A 387 -46.11 -38.45 -66.93
C LYS A 387 -47.21 -39.22 -67.66
N VAL A 388 -48.23 -38.53 -68.14
CA VAL A 388 -49.31 -39.11 -68.97
C VAL A 388 -48.90 -38.98 -70.43
N VAL A 389 -49.18 -40.01 -71.24
CA VAL A 389 -48.87 -39.99 -72.67
C VAL A 389 -49.64 -38.84 -73.33
N VAL A 390 -49.02 -38.13 -74.26
CA VAL A 390 -49.70 -37.06 -74.99
C VAL A 390 -50.60 -37.68 -76.07
N PRO A 391 -51.90 -37.33 -76.14
CA PRO A 391 -52.77 -37.87 -77.18
C PRO A 391 -52.40 -37.26 -78.53
N THR A 392 -51.98 -38.11 -79.47
CA THR A 392 -51.68 -37.71 -80.85
C THR A 392 -52.81 -38.05 -81.82
N SER A 393 -53.75 -38.92 -81.40
CA SER A 393 -54.94 -39.34 -82.13
C SER A 393 -56.20 -39.38 -81.22
N PRO A 394 -57.42 -39.37 -81.79
CA PRO A 394 -58.67 -39.44 -81.00
C PRO A 394 -58.81 -40.72 -80.16
N ALA A 395 -58.29 -41.85 -80.63
CA ALA A 395 -58.30 -43.11 -79.87
C ALA A 395 -57.30 -43.10 -78.69
N ASP A 396 -56.27 -42.27 -78.77
CA ASP A 396 -55.32 -42.07 -77.67
C ASP A 396 -55.86 -41.04 -76.65
N LEU A 397 -56.79 -40.17 -77.04
CA LEU A 397 -57.46 -39.21 -76.16
C LEU A 397 -58.19 -39.93 -75.02
N GLU A 398 -58.98 -40.96 -75.34
CA GLU A 398 -59.72 -41.73 -74.34
C GLU A 398 -58.79 -42.45 -73.35
N LYS A 399 -57.72 -43.07 -73.86
CA LYS A 399 -56.69 -43.70 -73.01
C LYS A 399 -56.01 -42.68 -72.09
N THR A 400 -55.80 -41.45 -72.57
CA THR A 400 -55.20 -40.39 -71.76
C THR A 400 -56.16 -39.81 -70.73
N LEU A 401 -57.46 -39.74 -71.02
CA LEU A 401 -58.50 -39.36 -70.06
C LEU A 401 -58.63 -40.40 -68.93
N ASP A 402 -58.62 -41.69 -69.26
CA ASP A 402 -58.66 -42.77 -68.26
C ASP A 402 -57.37 -42.79 -67.41
N ALA A 403 -56.20 -42.58 -68.05
CA ALA A 403 -54.93 -42.48 -67.33
C ALA A 403 -54.87 -41.23 -66.40
N LEU A 404 -55.55 -40.14 -66.74
CA LEU A 404 -55.67 -38.95 -65.88
C LEU A 404 -56.57 -39.21 -64.68
N ILE A 405 -57.69 -39.91 -64.87
CA ILE A 405 -58.59 -40.32 -63.77
C ILE A 405 -57.86 -41.28 -62.82
N GLU A 406 -57.21 -42.32 -63.36
CA GLU A 406 -56.47 -43.30 -62.57
C GLU A 406 -55.37 -42.63 -61.72
N LYS A 407 -54.64 -41.68 -62.30
CA LYS A 407 -53.63 -40.90 -61.56
C LYS A 407 -54.24 -39.97 -60.54
N ARG A 408 -55.31 -39.26 -60.87
CA ARG A 408 -56.04 -38.40 -59.91
C ARG A 408 -56.51 -39.20 -58.72
N ASP A 409 -57.10 -40.36 -58.95
CA ASP A 409 -57.65 -41.21 -57.89
C ASP A 409 -56.52 -41.88 -57.08
N GLY A 410 -55.41 -42.23 -57.73
CA GLY A 410 -54.17 -42.63 -57.06
C GLY A 410 -53.57 -41.53 -56.17
N PHE A 411 -53.61 -40.26 -56.61
CA PHE A 411 -53.17 -39.13 -55.80
C PHE A 411 -54.11 -38.86 -54.62
N LYS A 412 -55.44 -38.94 -54.82
CA LYS A 412 -56.43 -38.80 -53.74
C LYS A 412 -56.31 -39.92 -52.70
N ALA A 413 -56.11 -41.16 -53.12
CA ALA A 413 -55.93 -42.30 -52.21
C ALA A 413 -54.62 -42.22 -51.39
N ASN A 414 -53.59 -41.57 -51.94
CA ASN A 414 -52.29 -41.39 -51.28
C ASN A 414 -52.15 -40.04 -50.55
N GLN A 415 -53.08 -39.11 -50.75
CA GLN A 415 -53.04 -37.75 -50.21
C GLN A 415 -53.00 -37.74 -48.68
N GLU A 416 -53.86 -38.51 -48.01
CA GLU A 416 -53.89 -38.55 -46.54
C GLU A 416 -52.59 -39.10 -45.95
N LYS A 417 -52.06 -40.18 -46.55
CA LYS A 417 -50.80 -40.82 -46.13
C LYS A 417 -49.62 -39.88 -46.31
N ALA A 418 -49.51 -39.20 -47.46
CA ALA A 418 -48.43 -38.26 -47.75
C ALA A 418 -48.53 -36.98 -46.90
N THR A 419 -49.75 -36.50 -46.61
CA THR A 419 -49.98 -35.35 -45.72
C THR A 419 -49.57 -35.68 -44.29
N ALA A 420 -49.93 -36.86 -43.78
CA ALA A 420 -49.50 -37.32 -42.46
C ALA A 420 -47.98 -37.48 -42.37
N GLU A 421 -47.33 -37.96 -43.42
CA GLU A 421 -45.87 -38.07 -43.47
C GLU A 421 -45.18 -36.70 -43.51
N ASN A 422 -45.73 -35.72 -44.23
CA ASN A 422 -45.23 -34.35 -44.27
C ASN A 422 -45.38 -33.65 -42.91
N LYS A 423 -46.54 -33.81 -42.24
CA LYS A 423 -46.76 -33.34 -40.86
C LYS A 423 -45.73 -33.93 -39.91
N ARG A 424 -45.50 -35.24 -39.96
CA ARG A 424 -44.48 -35.91 -39.14
C ARG A 424 -43.07 -35.38 -39.42
N LYS A 425 -42.70 -35.20 -40.69
CA LYS A 425 -41.39 -34.64 -41.07
C LYS A 425 -41.21 -33.19 -40.63
N ALA A 426 -42.27 -32.38 -40.66
CA ALA A 426 -42.25 -31.00 -40.17
C ALA A 426 -42.14 -30.96 -38.64
N GLU A 427 -42.89 -31.79 -37.92
CA GLU A 427 -42.75 -31.93 -36.47
C GLU A 427 -41.36 -32.44 -36.06
N GLU A 428 -40.76 -33.36 -36.81
CA GLU A 428 -39.38 -33.82 -36.61
C GLU A 428 -38.35 -32.71 -36.90
N ARG A 429 -38.58 -31.84 -37.89
CA ARG A 429 -37.71 -30.68 -38.16
C ARG A 429 -37.82 -29.62 -37.06
N ILE A 430 -39.03 -29.31 -36.62
CA ILE A 430 -39.29 -28.42 -35.48
C ILE A 430 -38.66 -29.01 -34.20
N ALA A 431 -38.80 -30.32 -33.97
CA ALA A 431 -38.17 -31.01 -32.87
C ALA A 431 -36.65 -30.99 -32.98
N LYS A 432 -36.05 -31.17 -34.16
CA LYS A 432 -34.59 -31.03 -34.37
C LYS A 432 -34.11 -29.60 -34.18
N LEU A 433 -34.87 -28.60 -34.63
CA LEU A 433 -34.59 -27.17 -34.38
C LEU A 433 -34.68 -26.86 -32.88
N THR A 434 -35.58 -27.52 -32.15
CA THR A 434 -35.73 -27.40 -30.69
C THR A 434 -34.63 -28.17 -29.92
N ILE A 435 -34.25 -29.37 -30.36
CA ILE A 435 -33.27 -30.29 -29.73
C ILE A 435 -31.82 -29.86 -29.99
N SER A 436 -31.52 -29.37 -31.20
CA SER A 436 -30.18 -28.85 -31.53
C SER A 436 -29.74 -27.69 -30.63
N GLU A 437 -30.68 -27.08 -29.90
CA GLU A 437 -30.40 -26.05 -28.91
C GLU A 437 -30.77 -26.37 -27.46
N SER A 438 -31.65 -27.33 -27.17
CA SER A 438 -31.90 -27.76 -25.78
C SER A 438 -30.75 -28.59 -25.18
N GLY A 439 -29.73 -28.93 -25.97
CA GLY A 439 -28.49 -29.50 -25.44
C GLY A 439 -28.66 -30.86 -24.75
N GLU A 440 -29.73 -31.60 -25.03
CA GLU A 440 -29.85 -33.02 -24.65
C GLU A 440 -29.75 -33.90 -25.91
N VAL A 441 -28.54 -34.44 -26.08
CA VAL A 441 -28.24 -35.47 -27.06
C VAL A 441 -28.67 -36.81 -26.48
N THR A 442 -29.80 -37.35 -26.95
CA THR A 442 -30.13 -38.78 -26.85
C THR A 442 -29.86 -39.44 -28.21
N GLU A 443 -28.58 -39.64 -28.53
CA GLU A 443 -28.19 -40.64 -29.52
C GLU A 443 -28.00 -41.98 -28.80
N ALA A 444 -28.71 -43.01 -29.28
CA ALA A 444 -28.30 -44.38 -29.09
C ALA A 444 -26.87 -44.51 -29.62
N THR A 445 -25.98 -44.83 -28.68
CA THR A 445 -24.56 -45.09 -28.86
C THR A 445 -24.36 -46.08 -30.03
N PRO A 446 -23.54 -45.74 -31.07
CA PRO A 446 -22.57 -46.74 -31.47
C PRO A 446 -21.75 -47.06 -30.21
N GLU A 447 -21.12 -48.23 -30.10
CA GLU A 447 -19.95 -48.33 -29.22
C GLU A 447 -18.84 -47.39 -29.77
N LYS A 448 -19.06 -46.07 -29.74
CA LYS A 448 -18.02 -45.12 -29.40
C LYS A 448 -17.63 -45.59 -28.01
N ALA A 449 -16.56 -46.37 -27.95
CA ALA A 449 -15.82 -46.50 -26.74
C ALA A 449 -15.81 -45.10 -26.12
N THR A 450 -16.40 -44.97 -24.93
CA THR A 450 -16.13 -43.84 -24.04
C THR A 450 -14.68 -43.97 -23.60
N GLU A 451 -13.75 -44.02 -24.56
CA GLU A 451 -12.37 -43.70 -24.36
C GLU A 451 -12.37 -42.18 -24.22
N GLY A 452 -12.82 -41.72 -23.04
CA GLY A 452 -12.31 -40.48 -22.51
C GLY A 452 -10.80 -40.59 -22.66
N ILE A 453 -10.21 -39.74 -23.51
CA ILE A 453 -8.78 -39.79 -23.78
C ILE A 453 -8.12 -39.71 -22.40
N ASP A 454 -7.37 -40.74 -22.02
CA ASP A 454 -6.67 -40.78 -20.73
C ASP A 454 -5.52 -39.77 -20.74
N ILE A 455 -5.89 -38.50 -20.63
CA ILE A 455 -4.99 -37.39 -20.46
C ILE A 455 -4.92 -37.05 -18.99
N LYS A 456 -3.69 -37.00 -18.49
CA LYS A 456 -3.39 -36.66 -17.10
C LYS A 456 -4.09 -35.39 -16.60
N LYS A 457 -4.35 -34.41 -17.50
CA LYS A 457 -5.09 -33.16 -17.24
C LYS A 457 -5.75 -32.62 -18.51
N HIS A 458 -7.06 -32.39 -18.46
CA HIS A 458 -7.79 -31.67 -19.51
C HIS A 458 -7.48 -30.15 -19.45
N HIS A 459 -7.26 -29.51 -20.60
CA HIS A 459 -6.93 -28.06 -20.74
C HIS A 459 -5.66 -27.60 -20.00
N VAL A 460 -4.47 -27.95 -20.53
CA VAL A 460 -3.18 -27.50 -19.97
C VAL A 460 -3.01 -25.99 -20.10
N ARG A 461 -3.27 -25.25 -19.02
CA ARG A 461 -3.08 -23.79 -18.96
C ARG A 461 -1.61 -23.41 -18.82
N ASN A 462 -1.15 -22.47 -19.63
CA ASN A 462 0.18 -21.88 -19.49
C ASN A 462 0.20 -20.86 -18.34
N LYS A 463 0.97 -21.14 -17.29
CA LYS A 463 1.11 -20.26 -16.10
C LYS A 463 1.98 -19.02 -16.36
N ASN A 464 2.69 -18.96 -17.48
CA ASN A 464 3.56 -17.85 -17.81
C ASN A 464 2.76 -16.64 -18.31
N ARG A 465 3.23 -15.43 -17.96
CA ARG A 465 2.65 -14.18 -18.46
C ARG A 465 2.87 -14.03 -19.96
N GLN A 466 1.81 -13.67 -20.68
CA GLN A 466 1.84 -13.41 -22.13
C GLN A 466 1.93 -11.90 -22.47
N ALA A 467 1.71 -11.04 -21.47
CA ALA A 467 1.77 -9.59 -21.57
C ALA A 467 2.23 -9.00 -20.23
N PRO A 468 2.81 -7.78 -20.19
CA PRO A 468 3.05 -7.09 -18.94
C PRO A 468 1.72 -6.70 -18.29
N LYS A 469 1.64 -6.73 -16.95
CA LYS A 469 0.48 -6.18 -16.21
C LYS A 469 0.48 -4.64 -16.14
N SER A 470 1.59 -4.01 -16.52
CA SER A 470 1.77 -2.55 -16.41
C SER A 470 1.04 -1.84 -17.54
N GLU A 471 0.45 -0.69 -17.24
CA GLU A 471 -0.20 0.22 -18.21
C GLU A 471 0.77 1.30 -18.74
N ASP A 472 2.05 1.21 -18.39
CA ASP A 472 3.08 2.16 -18.85
C ASP A 472 3.26 2.06 -20.37
N VAL A 473 2.91 3.14 -21.06
CA VAL A 473 2.90 3.26 -22.53
C VAL A 473 4.28 2.95 -23.10
N TYR A 474 5.37 3.44 -22.49
CA TYR A 474 6.73 3.22 -23.00
C TYR A 474 7.14 1.76 -22.90
N LEU A 475 6.77 1.08 -21.81
CA LEU A 475 7.01 -0.36 -21.65
C LEU A 475 6.19 -1.17 -22.67
N LEU A 476 4.94 -0.77 -22.94
CA LEU A 476 4.09 -1.42 -23.93
C LEU A 476 4.64 -1.27 -25.35
N LEU A 477 5.18 -0.10 -25.70
CA LEU A 477 5.85 0.12 -26.99
C LEU A 477 7.11 -0.74 -27.13
N LEU A 478 7.96 -0.81 -26.09
CA LEU A 478 9.11 -1.73 -26.07
C LEU A 478 8.69 -3.19 -26.22
N VAL A 479 7.59 -3.60 -25.57
CA VAL A 479 7.03 -4.94 -25.73
C VAL A 479 6.59 -5.20 -27.17
N LYS A 480 5.91 -4.25 -27.82
CA LYS A 480 5.52 -4.37 -29.23
C LYS A 480 6.75 -4.57 -30.13
N LEU A 481 7.79 -3.76 -29.92
CA LEU A 481 9.06 -3.85 -30.63
C LEU A 481 9.72 -5.23 -30.44
N TYR A 482 9.96 -5.65 -29.20
CA TYR A 482 10.62 -6.93 -28.94
C TYR A 482 9.75 -8.15 -29.27
N ARG A 483 8.41 -8.01 -29.33
CA ARG A 483 7.50 -9.04 -29.84
C ARG A 483 7.63 -9.20 -31.35
N PHE A 484 7.79 -8.10 -32.08
CA PHE A 484 8.09 -8.13 -33.50
C PHE A 484 9.45 -8.79 -33.76
N LEU A 485 10.51 -8.34 -33.07
CA LEU A 485 11.86 -8.90 -33.20
C LEU A 485 11.94 -10.39 -32.81
N ALA A 486 11.30 -10.78 -31.71
CA ALA A 486 11.30 -12.19 -31.28
C ALA A 486 10.58 -13.13 -32.27
N ARG A 487 9.63 -12.59 -33.05
CA ARG A 487 8.90 -13.34 -34.09
C ARG A 487 9.63 -13.35 -35.43
N ARG A 488 10.36 -12.29 -35.79
CA ARG A 488 10.94 -12.10 -37.12
C ARG A 488 12.42 -12.45 -37.26
N THR A 489 13.19 -12.44 -36.16
CA THR A 489 14.66 -12.54 -36.22
C THR A 489 15.20 -13.86 -35.65
N ASP A 490 14.32 -14.78 -35.22
CA ASP A 490 14.59 -16.09 -34.58
C ASP A 490 15.63 -16.15 -33.44
N SER A 491 16.18 -15.02 -33.00
CA SER A 491 17.15 -14.93 -31.92
C SER A 491 16.52 -15.28 -30.55
N SER A 492 17.16 -16.22 -29.85
CA SER A 492 16.79 -16.59 -28.48
C SER A 492 16.95 -15.42 -27.51
N PHE A 493 17.88 -14.49 -27.78
CA PHE A 493 18.05 -13.26 -27.01
C PHE A 493 16.75 -12.44 -26.96
N ASN A 494 16.14 -12.19 -28.12
CA ASN A 494 14.90 -11.40 -28.23
C ASN A 494 13.73 -12.09 -27.49
N LYS A 495 13.62 -13.41 -27.61
CA LYS A 495 12.61 -14.22 -26.87
C LYS A 495 12.80 -14.07 -25.35
N VAL A 496 14.05 -14.07 -24.86
CA VAL A 496 14.35 -13.88 -23.43
C VAL A 496 14.10 -12.45 -22.97
N VAL A 497 14.50 -11.43 -23.74
CA VAL A 497 14.24 -10.01 -23.41
C VAL A 497 12.75 -9.75 -23.34
N LEU A 498 11.97 -10.20 -24.33
CA LEU A 498 10.51 -10.09 -24.33
C LEU A 498 9.88 -10.72 -23.07
N LYS A 499 10.28 -11.96 -22.74
CA LYS A 499 9.82 -12.64 -21.51
C LYS A 499 10.17 -11.86 -20.24
N ARG A 500 11.33 -11.18 -20.21
CA ARG A 500 11.76 -10.35 -19.07
C ARG A 500 10.99 -9.03 -18.99
N LEU A 501 10.58 -8.44 -20.11
CA LEU A 501 9.71 -7.24 -20.11
C LEU A 501 8.35 -7.54 -19.47
N PHE A 502 7.82 -8.76 -19.60
CA PHE A 502 6.57 -9.19 -18.94
C PHE A 502 6.69 -9.41 -17.42
N MET A 503 7.91 -9.54 -16.91
CA MET A 503 8.14 -9.88 -15.50
C MET A 503 7.70 -8.76 -14.56
N SER A 504 7.14 -9.16 -13.41
CA SER A 504 6.85 -8.24 -12.31
C SER A 504 8.12 -7.59 -11.75
N ARG A 505 7.97 -6.47 -11.06
CA ARG A 505 9.08 -5.75 -10.41
C ARG A 505 9.93 -6.64 -9.50
N VAL A 506 9.30 -7.52 -8.72
CA VAL A 506 10.01 -8.48 -7.84
C VAL A 506 10.92 -9.42 -8.64
N ASN A 507 10.51 -9.78 -9.86
CA ASN A 507 11.27 -10.65 -10.76
C ASN A 507 12.29 -9.89 -11.64
N ARG A 508 12.30 -8.56 -11.57
CA ARG A 508 13.30 -7.65 -12.16
C ARG A 508 14.05 -6.90 -11.04
N PRO A 509 14.81 -7.62 -10.19
CA PRO A 509 15.55 -6.98 -9.11
C PRO A 509 16.63 -6.02 -9.67
N PRO A 510 16.92 -4.92 -8.96
CA PRO A 510 17.95 -3.99 -9.38
C PRO A 510 19.35 -4.64 -9.40
N MET A 511 20.23 -4.12 -10.25
CA MET A 511 21.64 -4.53 -10.33
C MET A 511 22.54 -3.35 -10.03
N SER A 512 23.53 -3.53 -9.14
CA SER A 512 24.52 -2.50 -8.84
C SER A 512 25.59 -2.40 -9.93
N VAL A 513 26.14 -1.20 -10.15
CA VAL A 513 27.26 -0.97 -11.09
C VAL A 513 28.45 -1.88 -10.77
N SER A 514 28.77 -2.07 -9.48
CA SER A 514 29.82 -2.99 -9.01
C SER A 514 29.63 -4.43 -9.49
N ARG A 515 28.38 -4.91 -9.50
CA ARG A 515 28.06 -6.27 -9.96
C ARG A 515 28.00 -6.36 -11.48
N VAL A 516 27.64 -5.28 -12.17
CA VAL A 516 27.78 -5.21 -13.65
C VAL A 516 29.25 -5.35 -14.01
N ALA A 517 30.13 -4.50 -13.45
CA ALA A 517 31.57 -4.53 -13.69
C ALA A 517 32.17 -5.92 -13.47
N ARG A 518 31.86 -6.57 -12.33
CA ARG A 518 32.36 -7.92 -12.03
C ARG A 518 31.92 -8.97 -13.06
N ASN A 519 30.68 -8.91 -13.55
CA ASN A 519 30.18 -9.88 -14.53
C ASN A 519 30.69 -9.61 -15.96
N MET A 520 31.15 -8.38 -16.21
CA MET A 520 31.74 -7.92 -17.46
C MET A 520 33.28 -8.03 -17.48
N ALA A 521 33.91 -8.39 -16.37
CA ALA A 521 35.34 -8.66 -16.32
C ALA A 521 35.72 -9.74 -17.35
N GLY A 522 36.70 -9.45 -18.21
CA GLY A 522 37.15 -10.33 -19.30
C GLY A 522 36.18 -10.40 -20.49
N LYS A 523 35.22 -9.48 -20.60
CA LYS A 523 34.24 -9.41 -21.71
C LYS A 523 34.20 -8.02 -22.32
N ASP A 524 35.38 -7.50 -22.61
CA ASP A 524 35.55 -6.15 -23.15
C ASP A 524 34.90 -6.03 -24.54
N GLY A 525 34.43 -4.83 -24.87
CA GLY A 525 33.72 -4.55 -26.13
C GLY A 525 32.27 -5.07 -26.22
N LYS A 526 31.79 -5.83 -25.23
CA LYS A 526 30.38 -6.29 -25.19
C LYS A 526 29.49 -5.34 -24.40
N THR A 527 28.23 -5.25 -24.81
CA THR A 527 27.22 -4.42 -24.11
C THR A 527 26.53 -5.22 -23.02
N ALA A 528 26.54 -4.72 -21.79
CA ALA A 528 25.83 -5.32 -20.66
C ALA A 528 24.33 -5.00 -20.74
N VAL A 529 23.48 -6.02 -20.90
CA VAL A 529 22.03 -5.84 -21.06
C VAL A 529 21.31 -6.25 -19.77
N ILE A 530 20.58 -5.30 -19.16
CA ILE A 530 19.83 -5.51 -17.92
C ILE A 530 18.38 -5.07 -18.10
N VAL A 531 17.46 -6.05 -18.17
CA VAL A 531 16.01 -5.78 -18.19
C VAL A 531 15.53 -5.46 -16.76
N GLY A 532 15.86 -4.27 -16.27
CA GLY A 532 15.59 -3.81 -14.91
C GLY A 532 16.28 -2.49 -14.60
N THR A 533 16.40 -2.17 -13.31
CA THR A 533 17.04 -0.94 -12.84
C THR A 533 18.52 -1.17 -12.53
N VAL A 534 19.39 -0.28 -13.00
CA VAL A 534 20.80 -0.22 -12.59
C VAL A 534 20.96 0.85 -11.51
N THR A 535 21.58 0.47 -10.38
CA THR A 535 21.77 1.33 -9.21
C THR A 535 23.25 1.55 -8.91
N ASP A 536 23.57 2.66 -8.26
CA ASP A 536 24.93 2.97 -7.85
C ASP A 536 25.39 2.09 -6.67
N ASP A 537 26.70 2.00 -6.47
CA ASP A 537 27.34 1.36 -5.33
C ASP A 537 28.52 2.21 -4.86
N ASN A 538 28.30 2.97 -3.79
CA ASN A 538 29.30 3.90 -3.24
C ASN A 538 30.57 3.19 -2.75
N ARG A 539 30.50 1.88 -2.47
CA ARG A 539 31.65 1.09 -2.01
C ARG A 539 32.61 0.72 -3.14
N PHE A 540 32.16 0.82 -4.38
CA PHE A 540 32.98 0.56 -5.55
C PHE A 540 33.55 1.91 -5.98
N LEU A 541 34.86 2.13 -5.84
CA LEU A 541 35.47 3.45 -5.99
C LEU A 541 35.67 3.83 -7.46
N GLU A 542 36.29 2.94 -8.23
CA GLU A 542 36.60 3.16 -9.64
C GLU A 542 35.68 2.32 -10.52
N VAL A 543 34.97 2.99 -11.42
CA VAL A 543 34.07 2.33 -12.39
C VAL A 543 34.83 2.17 -13.70
N PRO A 544 34.97 0.95 -14.26
CA PRO A 544 35.59 0.78 -15.57
C PRO A 544 34.67 1.31 -16.67
N LYS A 545 35.23 1.49 -17.88
CA LYS A 545 34.45 1.85 -19.07
C LYS A 545 33.44 0.74 -19.39
N LEU A 546 32.16 1.01 -19.23
CA LEU A 546 31.07 0.05 -19.44
C LEU A 546 30.05 0.60 -20.45
N SER A 547 29.62 -0.23 -21.40
CA SER A 547 28.42 0.03 -22.20
C SER A 547 27.24 -0.75 -21.61
N ILE A 548 26.20 -0.05 -21.16
CA ILE A 548 25.09 -0.62 -20.40
C ILE A 548 23.75 -0.30 -21.06
N ALA A 549 23.02 -1.33 -21.47
CA ALA A 549 21.63 -1.24 -21.90
C ALA A 549 20.70 -1.59 -20.74
N CYS A 550 19.82 -0.67 -20.33
CA CYS A 550 18.89 -0.93 -19.22
C CYS A 550 17.54 -0.23 -19.38
N LEU A 551 16.55 -0.66 -18.59
CA LEU A 551 15.24 0.01 -18.57
C LEU A 551 15.28 1.31 -17.79
N ARG A 552 16.04 1.33 -16.70
CA ARG A 552 16.20 2.50 -15.84
C ARG A 552 17.58 2.50 -15.21
N ILE A 553 18.17 3.67 -15.08
CA ILE A 553 19.40 3.89 -14.33
C ILE A 553 19.19 4.99 -13.28
N THR A 554 19.81 4.88 -12.11
CA THR A 554 19.80 5.97 -11.13
C THR A 554 20.69 7.12 -11.59
N LYS A 555 20.35 8.37 -11.22
CA LYS A 555 21.11 9.57 -11.62
C LYS A 555 22.60 9.46 -11.26
N SER A 556 22.89 8.99 -10.05
CA SER A 556 24.27 8.82 -9.57
C SER A 556 25.03 7.73 -10.35
N ALA A 557 24.40 6.58 -10.61
CA ALA A 557 25.01 5.52 -11.43
C ALA A 557 25.30 6.00 -12.85
N LYS A 558 24.36 6.72 -13.47
CA LYS A 558 24.52 7.29 -14.81
C LYS A 558 25.72 8.24 -14.86
N ALA A 559 25.81 9.17 -13.91
CA ALA A 559 26.91 10.13 -13.85
C ALA A 559 28.27 9.43 -13.72
N ARG A 560 28.37 8.37 -12.91
CA ARG A 560 29.62 7.63 -12.71
C ARG A 560 30.04 6.82 -13.94
N VAL A 561 29.10 6.16 -14.62
CA VAL A 561 29.38 5.42 -15.85
C VAL A 561 29.83 6.37 -16.96
N LEU A 562 29.16 7.51 -17.12
CA LEU A 562 29.56 8.53 -18.11
C LEU A 562 30.91 9.16 -17.76
N LYS A 563 31.18 9.44 -16.48
CA LYS A 563 32.48 9.97 -16.03
C LYS A 563 33.63 9.00 -16.32
N ALA A 564 33.38 7.69 -16.25
CA ALA A 564 34.34 6.66 -16.64
C ALA A 564 34.51 6.50 -18.17
N GLY A 565 33.87 7.35 -18.98
CA GLY A 565 33.87 7.25 -20.44
C GLY A 565 33.03 6.09 -20.97
N GLY A 566 32.16 5.52 -20.14
CA GLY A 566 31.18 4.50 -20.53
C GLY A 566 29.95 5.09 -21.19
N GLU A 567 29.02 4.22 -21.58
CA GLU A 567 27.81 4.59 -22.29
C GLU A 567 26.59 3.93 -21.64
N VAL A 568 25.46 4.65 -21.61
CA VAL A 568 24.19 4.12 -21.13
C VAL A 568 23.14 4.26 -22.23
N ILE A 569 22.64 3.13 -22.73
CA ILE A 569 21.69 3.06 -23.83
C ILE A 569 20.34 2.49 -23.38
N THR A 570 19.29 2.85 -24.13
CA THR A 570 17.94 2.31 -23.94
C THR A 570 17.72 1.04 -24.78
N PHE A 571 16.62 0.33 -24.55
CA PHE A 571 16.34 -0.94 -25.22
C PHE A 571 15.94 -0.79 -26.69
N ASP A 572 15.37 0.34 -27.08
CA ASP A 572 15.10 0.76 -28.46
C ASP A 572 16.41 1.07 -29.20
N GLN A 573 17.32 1.85 -28.59
CA GLN A 573 18.67 2.09 -29.14
C GLN A 573 19.47 0.79 -29.28
N LEU A 574 19.37 -0.11 -28.30
CA LEU A 574 19.99 -1.44 -28.39
C LEU A 574 19.43 -2.25 -29.58
N ALA A 575 18.12 -2.19 -29.81
CA ALA A 575 17.49 -2.91 -30.92
C ALA A 575 17.96 -2.40 -32.29
N LEU A 576 18.24 -1.09 -32.40
CA LEU A 576 18.83 -0.50 -33.61
C LEU A 576 20.28 -0.97 -33.83
N ARG A 577 21.10 -1.02 -32.76
CA ARG A 577 22.52 -1.42 -32.86
C ARG A 577 22.72 -2.92 -33.05
N ALA A 578 21.95 -3.73 -32.33
CA ALA A 578 22.12 -5.17 -32.26
C ALA A 578 20.76 -5.88 -32.28
N PRO A 579 20.03 -5.89 -33.42
CA PRO A 579 18.69 -6.47 -33.52
C PRO A 579 18.67 -7.98 -33.25
N THR A 580 19.79 -8.67 -33.48
CA THR A 580 19.98 -10.10 -33.17
C THR A 580 20.49 -10.34 -31.74
N GLY A 581 20.92 -9.30 -31.03
CA GLY A 581 21.60 -9.40 -29.73
C GLY A 581 23.09 -9.75 -29.80
N ALA A 582 23.73 -9.64 -30.98
CA ALA A 582 25.16 -9.86 -31.14
C ALA A 582 25.99 -8.95 -30.21
N ASN A 583 27.12 -9.46 -29.70
CA ASN A 583 28.01 -8.75 -28.78
C ASN A 583 27.35 -8.21 -27.49
N THR A 584 26.29 -8.87 -27.03
CA THR A 584 25.63 -8.51 -25.76
C THR A 584 25.85 -9.57 -24.68
N VAL A 585 25.83 -9.13 -23.42
CA VAL A 585 25.84 -10.00 -22.24
C VAL A 585 24.59 -9.73 -21.42
N LEU A 586 23.65 -10.69 -21.44
CA LEU A 586 22.37 -10.54 -20.76
C LEU A 586 22.47 -10.87 -19.27
N LEU A 587 22.48 -9.84 -18.42
CA LEU A 587 22.63 -9.98 -16.97
C LEU A 587 21.27 -9.88 -16.24
N ARG A 588 21.19 -10.43 -15.02
CA ARG A 588 20.01 -10.35 -14.15
C ARG A 588 20.41 -10.16 -12.70
N GLY A 589 19.72 -9.27 -11.97
CA GLY A 589 19.93 -9.10 -10.54
C GLY A 589 19.61 -10.38 -9.75
N LYS A 590 20.16 -10.50 -8.54
CA LYS A 590 19.92 -11.64 -7.65
C LYS A 590 18.49 -11.57 -7.09
N LYS A 591 17.66 -12.59 -7.38
CA LYS A 591 16.23 -12.62 -6.99
C LYS A 591 16.02 -12.97 -5.51
N ASN A 592 16.90 -13.80 -4.95
CA ASN A 592 16.68 -14.47 -3.68
C ASN A 592 17.20 -13.68 -2.46
N THR A 593 17.60 -12.42 -2.62
CA THR A 593 18.20 -11.60 -1.54
C THR A 593 17.20 -10.70 -0.83
N ARG A 594 15.95 -10.63 -1.28
CA ARG A 594 14.91 -9.81 -0.66
C ARG A 594 14.53 -10.37 0.71
N GLU A 595 14.17 -9.50 1.64
CA GLU A 595 13.77 -9.87 3.00
C GLU A 595 12.65 -10.92 3.03
N ALA A 596 11.63 -10.78 2.19
CA ALA A 596 10.53 -11.75 2.09
C ALA A 596 11.03 -13.18 1.77
N VAL A 597 12.09 -13.33 0.97
CA VAL A 597 12.62 -14.66 0.59
C VAL A 597 13.30 -15.34 1.77
N LYS A 598 13.81 -14.57 2.75
CA LYS A 598 14.41 -15.14 3.96
C LYS A 598 13.40 -15.85 4.84
N HIS A 599 12.12 -15.51 4.73
CA HIS A 599 11.03 -16.15 5.49
C HIS A 599 10.48 -17.40 4.80
N PHE A 600 10.84 -17.63 3.54
CA PHE A 600 10.37 -18.79 2.77
C PHE A 600 11.27 -20.02 3.01
N GLY A 601 10.73 -21.19 2.67
CA GLY A 601 11.42 -22.46 2.82
C GLY A 601 10.96 -23.24 4.06
N MET A 602 11.71 -24.28 4.40
CA MET A 602 11.43 -25.08 5.58
C MET A 602 11.50 -24.19 6.82
N GLY A 603 10.50 -24.32 7.69
CA GLY A 603 10.12 -23.35 8.73
C GLY A 603 11.24 -22.87 9.66
N PRO A 604 10.88 -21.99 10.62
CA PRO A 604 11.85 -21.19 11.34
C PRO A 604 12.88 -22.01 12.13
N GLY A 605 12.64 -23.29 12.41
CA GLY A 605 13.58 -24.22 13.04
C GLY A 605 14.90 -24.41 12.29
N LYS A 606 14.94 -24.26 10.96
CA LYS A 606 16.20 -24.37 10.18
C LYS A 606 16.83 -23.00 9.92
N HIS A 607 16.75 -22.52 8.68
CA HIS A 607 17.38 -21.28 8.22
C HIS A 607 16.38 -20.21 7.78
N ALA A 608 15.07 -20.52 7.78
CA ALA A 608 14.05 -19.52 7.52
C ALA A 608 13.98 -18.53 8.69
N LYS A 609 13.97 -17.24 8.36
CA LYS A 609 13.82 -16.17 9.34
C LYS A 609 12.39 -16.21 9.91
N PRO A 610 12.19 -16.21 11.24
CA PRO A 610 10.85 -16.12 11.81
C PRO A 610 10.22 -14.74 11.58
N TYR A 611 8.89 -14.70 11.53
CA TYR A 611 8.13 -13.45 11.52
C TYR A 611 7.98 -12.95 12.96
N VAL A 612 8.78 -11.97 13.34
CA VAL A 612 8.80 -11.41 14.69
C VAL A 612 8.60 -9.90 14.63
N GLN A 613 7.79 -9.34 15.53
CA GLN A 613 7.51 -7.91 15.61
C GLN A 613 8.78 -7.08 15.88
N SER A 614 9.61 -7.52 16.83
CA SER A 614 10.85 -6.85 17.24
C SER A 614 12.00 -7.83 17.38
N LYS A 615 13.24 -7.35 17.23
CA LYS A 615 14.43 -8.15 17.50
C LYS A 615 14.89 -7.91 18.94
N GLY A 616 15.16 -8.98 19.69
CA GLY A 616 15.70 -8.85 21.05
C GLY A 616 15.80 -10.17 21.80
N ARG A 617 16.30 -10.12 23.05
CA ARG A 617 16.40 -11.32 23.93
C ARG A 617 15.04 -11.92 24.26
N LYS A 618 14.03 -11.06 24.42
CA LYS A 618 12.66 -11.45 24.81
C LYS A 618 11.80 -11.98 23.66
N PHE A 619 12.27 -11.93 22.41
CA PHE A 619 11.48 -12.29 21.23
C PHE A 619 12.03 -13.55 20.55
N GLU A 620 11.32 -14.67 20.69
CA GLU A 620 11.60 -15.97 20.03
C GLU A 620 13.07 -16.46 20.10
N LYS A 621 13.73 -16.28 21.27
CA LYS A 621 15.10 -16.77 21.53
C LYS A 621 15.22 -17.82 22.65
N ALA A 622 14.09 -18.25 23.23
CA ALA A 622 14.05 -19.18 24.36
C ALA A 622 13.87 -20.64 23.90
N ARG A 623 12.73 -21.27 24.21
CA ARG A 623 12.44 -22.66 23.87
C ARG A 623 12.51 -22.89 22.36
N GLY A 624 13.15 -23.99 21.94
CA GLY A 624 13.31 -24.36 20.52
C GLY A 624 14.49 -23.70 19.80
N ARG A 625 15.20 -22.75 20.43
CA ARG A 625 16.39 -22.08 19.85
C ARG A 625 17.70 -22.41 20.55
N ARG A 626 17.65 -22.94 21.77
CA ARG A 626 18.81 -23.23 22.61
C ARG A 626 18.58 -24.52 23.37
N ALA A 627 19.61 -25.36 23.48
CA ALA A 627 19.52 -26.65 24.16
C ALA A 627 19.10 -26.51 25.64
N SER A 628 19.51 -25.42 26.31
CA SER A 628 19.17 -25.17 27.72
C SER A 628 17.69 -24.87 27.99
N ARG A 629 16.84 -24.76 26.97
CA ARG A 629 15.40 -24.52 27.11
C ARG A 629 14.61 -25.54 26.27
N GLY A 630 14.52 -26.76 26.76
CA GLY A 630 13.75 -27.85 26.16
C GLY A 630 14.47 -28.55 25.01
N PHE A 631 14.65 -27.87 23.87
CA PHE A 631 15.35 -28.41 22.71
C PHE A 631 15.89 -27.29 21.80
N LYS A 632 16.79 -27.65 20.87
CA LYS A 632 17.30 -26.77 19.81
C LYS A 632 16.91 -27.36 18.45
N ALA A 633 16.04 -26.66 17.73
CA ALA A 633 15.61 -27.02 16.39
C ALA A 633 16.72 -26.83 15.34
#